data_AF-A0A3D3TEM3-F1
#
_entry.id   AF-A0A3D3TEM3-F1
#
_cell.length_a   1.000
_cell.length_b   1.000
_cell.length_c   1.000
_cell.angle_alpha   90.00
_cell.angle_beta   90.00
_cell.angle_gamma   90.00
#
_symmetry.space_group_name_H-M   'P 1'
#
loop_
_entity.id
_entity.type
_entity.pdbx_description
1 polymer ?
#
loop_
_entity_poly.entity_id
_entity_poly.type
_entity_poly.pdbx_seq_one_letter_code
_entity_poly.pdbx_strand_id
1 'polypeptide(L)'
;MIFTIFIGFLILLRLGELLLARRNEKWMLQHGAVEYGKKHYPIIVILHVLFFISLITEYYFASTGYYSVPLLILYFLLLAFKAWVIFSLGKFWNTKIFRITGYPLVKKGPYKFIKHPNYIIVIAEIAIIPLIFNLYYTAIIFSILNALVLYIRVREENKALSL
;
A
#
# COMPACT_ATOMS: atom_id res chain seq x y z
N MET A 1 15.83 12.28 -15.37
CA MET A 1 16.31 10.88 -15.41
C MET A 1 16.01 10.12 -14.11
N ILE A 2 16.47 10.60 -12.95
CA ILE A 2 16.29 9.89 -11.66
C ILE A 2 14.80 9.68 -11.31
N PHE A 3 13.97 10.71 -11.43
CA PHE A 3 12.53 10.59 -11.21
C PHE A 3 11.89 9.53 -12.10
N THR A 4 12.24 9.49 -13.39
CA THR A 4 11.72 8.51 -14.35
C THR A 4 12.11 7.07 -13.98
N ILE A 5 13.34 6.86 -13.52
CA ILE A 5 13.79 5.54 -13.03
C ILE A 5 13.03 5.16 -11.76
N PHE A 6 12.89 6.10 -10.83
CA PHE A 6 12.20 5.89 -9.56
C PHE A 6 10.71 5.59 -9.76
N ILE A 7 10.00 6.34 -10.61
CA ILE A 7 8.59 6.10 -10.89
C ILE A 7 8.38 4.77 -11.63
N GLY A 8 9.28 4.42 -12.56
CA GLY A 8 9.28 3.12 -13.23
C GLY A 8 9.45 1.98 -12.24
N PHE A 9 10.39 2.12 -11.31
CA PHE A 9 10.57 1.18 -10.19
C PHE A 9 9.31 1.05 -9.34
N LEU A 10 8.67 2.15 -8.94
CA LEU A 10 7.44 2.14 -8.14
C LEU A 10 6.28 1.44 -8.85
N ILE A 11 6.12 1.68 -10.15
CA ILE A 11 5.09 1.05 -10.98
C ILE A 11 5.33 -0.46 -11.05
N LEU A 12 6.57 -0.88 -11.36
CA LEU A 12 6.94 -2.30 -11.42
C LEU A 12 6.72 -3.01 -10.09
N LEU A 13 7.12 -2.37 -8.98
CA LEU A 13 6.88 -2.87 -7.64
C LEU A 13 5.38 -3.06 -7.36
N ARG A 14 4.56 -2.06 -7.70
CA ARG A 14 3.10 -2.12 -7.52
C ARG A 14 2.46 -3.21 -8.37
N LEU A 15 2.93 -3.41 -9.61
CA LEU A 15 2.47 -4.51 -10.46
C LEU A 15 2.86 -5.87 -9.87
N GLY A 16 4.09 -6.02 -9.38
CA GLY A 16 4.54 -7.24 -8.70
C GLY A 16 3.70 -7.58 -7.48
N GLU A 17 3.37 -6.58 -6.66
CA GLU A 17 2.44 -6.69 -5.53
C GLU A 17 1.04 -7.15 -5.97
N LEU A 18 0.49 -6.57 -7.04
CA LEU A 18 -0.82 -6.99 -7.56
C LEU A 18 -0.81 -8.41 -8.12
N LEU A 19 0.30 -8.84 -8.76
CA LEU A 19 0.46 -10.22 -9.22
C LEU A 19 0.53 -11.20 -8.05
N LEU A 20 1.28 -10.86 -7.00
CA LEU A 20 1.33 -11.64 -5.77
C LEU A 20 -0.06 -11.73 -5.11
N ALA A 21 -0.76 -10.61 -5.00
CA ALA A 21 -2.11 -10.56 -4.45
C ALA A 21 -3.08 -11.43 -5.25
N ARG A 22 -3.03 -11.39 -6.58
CA ARG A 22 -3.84 -12.28 -7.45
C ARG A 22 -3.52 -13.76 -7.26
N ARG A 23 -2.24 -14.10 -7.08
CA ARG A 23 -1.81 -15.49 -6.81
C ARG A 23 -2.34 -15.97 -5.46
N ASN A 24 -2.23 -15.13 -4.43
CA ASN A 24 -2.74 -15.44 -3.10
C ASN A 24 -4.26 -15.50 -3.07
N GLU A 25 -4.96 -14.60 -3.78
CA GLU A 25 -6.42 -14.61 -3.95
C GLU A 25 -6.92 -15.96 -4.46
N LYS A 26 -6.29 -16.50 -5.52
CA LYS A 26 -6.65 -17.83 -6.04
C LYS A 26 -6.51 -18.93 -4.98
N TRP A 27 -5.40 -18.92 -4.24
CA TRP A 27 -5.19 -19.89 -3.16
C TRP A 27 -6.23 -19.73 -2.04
N MET A 28 -6.49 -18.50 -1.60
CA MET A 28 -7.47 -18.19 -0.56
C MET A 28 -8.88 -18.66 -0.94
N LEU A 29 -9.34 -18.36 -2.16
CA LEU A 29 -10.66 -18.78 -2.64
C LEU A 29 -10.80 -20.30 -2.70
N GLN A 30 -9.76 -21.02 -3.11
CA GLN A 30 -9.73 -22.50 -3.08
C GLN A 30 -9.84 -23.08 -1.67
N HIS A 31 -9.49 -22.31 -0.64
CA HIS A 31 -9.54 -22.72 0.76
C HIS A 31 -10.76 -22.12 1.48
N GLY A 32 -11.78 -21.67 0.75
CA GLY A 32 -13.05 -21.21 1.31
C GLY A 32 -13.04 -19.76 1.81
N ALA A 33 -12.11 -18.92 1.30
CA ALA A 33 -12.12 -17.51 1.65
C ALA A 33 -13.37 -16.78 1.14
N VAL A 34 -13.92 -15.93 1.99
CA VAL A 34 -14.97 -14.97 1.63
C VAL A 34 -14.34 -13.59 1.51
N GLU A 35 -14.65 -12.88 0.42
CA GLU A 35 -14.19 -11.52 0.17
C GLU A 35 -15.13 -10.51 0.85
N TYR A 36 -14.55 -9.61 1.64
CA TYR A 36 -15.25 -8.52 2.31
C TYR A 36 -14.85 -7.17 1.70
N GLY A 37 -15.75 -6.18 1.75
CA GLY A 37 -15.43 -4.81 1.33
C GLY A 37 -15.29 -4.58 -0.18
N LYS A 38 -15.84 -5.47 -1.03
CA LYS A 38 -15.76 -5.39 -2.51
C LYS A 38 -16.04 -3.99 -3.08
N LYS A 39 -17.02 -3.29 -2.50
CA LYS A 39 -17.49 -1.97 -2.97
C LYS A 39 -16.42 -0.88 -2.86
N HIS A 40 -15.49 -0.98 -1.91
CA HIS A 40 -14.48 0.06 -1.67
C HIS A 40 -13.15 -0.22 -2.39
N TYR A 41 -12.92 -1.44 -2.87
CA TYR A 41 -11.68 -1.79 -3.56
C TYR A 41 -11.43 -0.96 -4.84
N PRO A 42 -12.42 -0.70 -5.72
CA PRO A 42 -12.22 0.17 -6.88
C PRO A 42 -11.77 1.59 -6.50
N ILE A 43 -12.28 2.13 -5.40
CA ILE A 43 -11.90 3.46 -4.90
C ILE A 43 -10.41 3.50 -4.57
N ILE A 44 -9.88 2.44 -3.95
CA ILE A 44 -8.46 2.34 -3.61
C ILE A 44 -7.60 2.28 -4.87
N VAL A 45 -8.03 1.51 -5.89
CA VAL A 45 -7.32 1.41 -7.16
C VAL A 45 -7.29 2.78 -7.86
N ILE A 46 -8.45 3.46 -7.95
CA ILE A 46 -8.55 4.79 -8.54
C ILE A 46 -7.64 5.78 -7.79
N LEU A 47 -7.64 5.75 -6.46
CA LEU A 47 -6.77 6.61 -5.65
C LEU A 47 -5.29 6.38 -5.99
N HIS A 48 -4.84 5.14 -6.12
CA HIS A 48 -3.44 4.85 -6.46
C HIS A 48 -3.10 5.26 -7.90
N VAL A 49 -4.01 5.05 -8.85
CA VAL A 49 -3.82 5.49 -10.25
C VAL A 49 -3.71 7.02 -10.30
N LEU A 50 -4.63 7.73 -9.65
CA LEU A 50 -4.58 9.19 -9.56
C LEU A 50 -3.31 9.67 -8.85
N PHE A 51 -2.85 8.96 -7.81
CA PHE A 51 -1.59 9.29 -7.13
C PHE A 51 -0.39 9.28 -8.08
N PHE A 52 -0.26 8.23 -8.91
CA PHE A 52 0.80 8.17 -9.92
C PHE A 52 0.66 9.28 -10.97
N ILE A 53 -0.56 9.57 -11.44
CA ILE A 53 -0.79 10.65 -12.41
C ILE A 53 -0.43 12.01 -11.80
N SER A 54 -0.82 12.27 -10.55
CA SER A 54 -0.52 13.52 -9.84
C SER A 54 0.98 13.67 -9.59
N LEU A 55 1.69 12.62 -9.17
CA LEU A 55 3.15 12.62 -9.03
C LEU A 55 3.85 13.04 -10.32
N ILE A 56 3.46 12.41 -11.43
CA ILE A 56 4.06 12.66 -12.75
C ILE A 56 3.75 14.09 -13.19
N THR A 57 2.49 14.50 -13.08
CA THR A 57 2.03 15.83 -13.45
C THR A 57 2.77 16.89 -12.64
N GLU A 58 2.70 16.85 -11.31
CA GLU A 58 3.33 17.84 -10.44
C GLU A 58 4.84 17.91 -10.67
N TYR A 59 5.52 16.78 -10.85
CA TYR A 59 6.97 16.78 -11.12
C TYR A 59 7.34 17.57 -12.38
N TYR A 60 6.60 17.38 -13.48
CA TYR A 60 6.88 18.08 -14.73
C TYR A 60 6.48 19.57 -14.69
N PHE A 61 5.52 19.96 -13.86
CA PHE A 61 5.13 21.37 -13.69
C PHE A 61 5.97 22.12 -12.65
N ALA A 62 6.41 21.47 -11.58
CA ALA A 62 7.07 22.11 -10.44
C ALA A 62 8.55 22.45 -10.68
N SER A 63 9.15 22.03 -11.80
CA SER A 63 10.57 22.27 -12.14
C SER A 63 11.54 21.89 -11.01
N THR A 64 11.25 20.80 -10.28
CA THR A 64 12.05 20.38 -9.13
C THR A 64 13.36 19.75 -9.59
N GLY A 65 14.46 20.49 -9.44
CA GLY A 65 15.81 20.03 -9.84
C GLY A 65 16.51 19.11 -8.83
N TYR A 66 15.99 19.01 -7.60
CA TYR A 66 16.64 18.32 -6.50
C TYR A 66 15.70 17.30 -5.84
N TYR A 67 16.28 16.19 -5.37
CA TYR A 67 15.60 15.16 -4.60
C TYR A 67 16.28 14.94 -3.24
N SER A 68 15.52 14.54 -2.24
CA SER A 68 16.01 14.32 -0.87
C SER A 68 16.57 12.90 -0.70
N VAL A 69 17.90 12.80 -0.59
CA VAL A 69 18.59 11.52 -0.32
C VAL A 69 18.17 10.91 1.03
N PRO A 70 18.03 11.67 2.14
CA PRO A 70 17.55 11.11 3.40
C PRO A 70 16.15 10.47 3.29
N LEU A 71 15.22 11.13 2.59
CA LEU A 71 13.87 10.58 2.37
C LEU A 71 13.90 9.37 1.44
N LEU A 72 14.81 9.35 0.47
CA LEU A 72 15.00 8.19 -0.39
C LEU A 72 15.50 6.97 0.40
N ILE A 73 16.49 7.15 1.28
CA ILE A 73 16.96 6.09 2.19
C ILE A 73 15.82 5.61 3.09
N LEU A 74 15.07 6.54 3.69
CA LEU A 74 13.91 6.21 4.51
C LEU A 74 12.86 5.40 3.75
N TYR A 75 12.60 5.73 2.48
CA TYR A 75 11.69 4.98 1.62
C TYR A 75 12.18 3.54 1.39
N PHE A 76 13.48 3.32 1.16
CA PHE A 76 14.01 1.96 1.01
C PHE A 76 13.98 1.15 2.32
N LEU A 77 14.17 1.79 3.48
CA LEU A 77 13.95 1.14 4.78
C LEU A 77 12.49 0.74 4.95
N LEU A 78 11.56 1.62 4.57
CA LEU A 78 10.13 1.33 4.59
C LEU A 78 9.77 0.18 3.64
N LEU A 79 10.42 0.11 2.47
CA LEU A 79 10.26 -0.98 1.52
C LEU A 79 10.74 -2.32 2.08
N ALA A 80 11.88 -2.34 2.77
CA ALA A 80 12.36 -3.53 3.46
C ALA A 80 11.38 -3.97 4.57
N PHE A 81 10.84 -3.02 5.33
CA PHE A 81 9.79 -3.30 6.31
C PHE A 81 8.52 -3.86 5.66
N LYS A 82 8.10 -3.32 4.51
CA LYS A 82 6.99 -3.85 3.71
C LYS A 82 7.22 -5.28 3.26
N ALA A 83 8.42 -5.58 2.75
CA ALA A 83 8.78 -6.95 2.39
C ALA A 83 8.64 -7.88 3.60
N TRP A 84 9.14 -7.48 4.77
CA TRP A 84 9.01 -8.28 6.00
C TRP A 84 7.55 -8.51 6.41
N VAL A 85 6.69 -7.49 6.29
CA VAL A 85 5.23 -7.60 6.52
C VAL A 85 4.59 -8.59 5.55
N ILE A 86 4.89 -8.48 4.25
CA ILE A 86 4.36 -9.38 3.21
C ILE A 86 4.81 -10.82 3.45
N PHE A 87 6.10 -11.05 3.71
CA PHE A 87 6.63 -12.38 4.04
C PHE A 87 6.04 -12.95 5.33
N SER A 88 5.76 -12.09 6.31
CA SER A 88 5.13 -12.49 7.57
C SER A 88 3.68 -12.93 7.37
N LEU A 89 2.91 -12.33 6.46
CA LEU A 89 1.58 -12.86 6.13
C LEU A 89 1.63 -14.05 5.16
N GLY A 90 2.61 -14.07 4.25
CA GLY A 90 2.75 -15.11 3.24
C GLY A 90 1.51 -15.21 2.34
N LYS A 91 0.90 -16.40 2.28
CA LYS A 91 -0.29 -16.66 1.46
C LYS A 91 -1.53 -15.87 1.89
N PHE A 92 -1.54 -15.35 3.13
CA PHE A 92 -2.64 -14.54 3.65
C PHE A 92 -2.53 -13.06 3.26
N TRP A 93 -1.45 -12.65 2.60
CA TRP A 93 -1.31 -11.26 2.14
C TRP A 93 -2.13 -11.03 0.87
N ASN A 94 -2.97 -9.99 0.88
CA ASN A 94 -3.73 -9.57 -0.29
C ASN A 94 -4.05 -8.06 -0.22
N THR A 95 -4.24 -7.44 -1.37
CA THR A 95 -4.72 -6.05 -1.46
C THR A 95 -6.23 -5.94 -1.24
N LYS A 96 -6.99 -7.04 -1.40
CA LYS A 96 -8.39 -7.19 -1.01
C LYS A 96 -8.51 -7.79 0.39
N ILE A 97 -9.67 -7.65 1.02
CA ILE A 97 -9.92 -8.21 2.35
C ILE A 97 -10.56 -9.58 2.17
N PHE A 98 -9.83 -10.63 2.54
CA PHE A 98 -10.31 -12.01 2.55
C PHE A 98 -10.28 -12.55 3.98
N ARG A 99 -11.28 -13.35 4.33
CA ARG A 99 -11.28 -14.12 5.57
C ARG A 99 -11.60 -15.57 5.27
N ILE A 100 -10.83 -16.47 5.88
CA ILE A 100 -11.05 -17.91 5.81
C ILE A 100 -11.50 -18.35 7.20
N THR A 101 -12.72 -18.85 7.32
CA THR A 101 -13.28 -19.34 8.59
C THR A 101 -12.41 -20.48 9.14
N GLY A 102 -12.09 -20.43 10.43
CA GLY A 102 -11.32 -21.48 11.12
C GLY A 102 -9.80 -21.35 11.03
N TYR A 103 -9.25 -20.36 10.31
CA TYR A 103 -7.81 -20.10 10.31
C TYR A 103 -7.42 -19.09 11.41
N PRO A 104 -6.39 -19.38 12.24
CA PRO A 104 -5.95 -18.46 13.27
C PRO A 104 -5.27 -17.23 12.67
N LEU A 105 -5.40 -16.09 13.36
CA LEU A 105 -4.69 -14.87 12.98
C LEU A 105 -3.17 -15.07 13.02
N VAL A 106 -2.51 -14.54 12.00
CA VAL A 106 -1.06 -14.59 11.88
C VAL A 106 -0.43 -13.70 12.97
N LYS A 107 0.35 -14.30 13.88
CA LYS A 107 1.04 -13.61 14.98
C LYS A 107 2.58 -13.61 14.85
N LYS A 108 3.11 -13.72 13.63
CA LYS A 108 4.56 -13.73 13.35
C LYS A 108 5.05 -12.41 12.78
N GLY A 109 6.32 -12.09 13.02
CA GLY A 109 6.95 -10.87 12.52
C GLY A 109 6.31 -9.59 13.09
N PRO A 110 6.10 -8.54 12.27
CA PRO A 110 5.54 -7.26 12.72
C PRO A 110 4.14 -7.38 13.34
N TYR A 111 3.39 -8.42 12.96
CA TYR A 111 2.05 -8.70 13.47
C TYR A 111 2.00 -9.10 14.95
N LYS A 112 3.16 -9.37 15.58
CA LYS A 112 3.23 -9.58 17.04
C LYS A 112 3.07 -8.28 17.82
N PHE A 113 3.45 -7.15 17.22
CA PHE A 113 3.51 -5.84 17.89
C PHE A 113 2.40 -4.90 17.42
N ILE A 114 2.01 -4.99 16.14
CA ILE A 114 1.08 -4.07 15.50
C ILE A 114 -0.03 -4.88 14.81
N LYS A 115 -1.29 -4.47 14.98
CA LYS A 115 -2.44 -5.15 14.35
C LYS A 115 -2.41 -5.05 12.83
N HIS A 116 -2.13 -3.86 12.29
CA HIS A 116 -2.14 -3.59 10.84
C HIS A 116 -0.87 -2.87 10.37
N PRO A 117 0.31 -3.52 10.42
CA PRO A 117 1.58 -2.90 10.03
C PRO A 117 1.59 -2.45 8.56
N ASN A 118 0.82 -3.11 7.69
CA ASN A 118 0.68 -2.73 6.28
C ASN A 118 0.08 -1.33 6.09
N TYR A 119 -0.84 -0.89 6.96
CA TYR A 119 -1.42 0.45 6.83
C TYR A 119 -0.46 1.56 7.22
N ILE A 120 0.41 1.31 8.20
CA ILE A 120 1.49 2.24 8.54
C ILE A 120 2.40 2.45 7.33
N ILE A 121 2.73 1.36 6.63
CA ILE A 121 3.52 1.43 5.40
C ILE A 121 2.82 2.24 4.33
N VAL A 122 1.54 1.97 4.03
CA VAL A 122 0.81 2.70 2.98
C VAL A 122 0.72 4.20 3.29
N ILE A 123 0.47 4.57 4.55
CA ILE A 123 0.45 5.97 4.99
C ILE A 123 1.82 6.61 4.75
N ALA A 124 2.89 5.95 5.20
CA ALA A 124 4.24 6.48 5.07
C ALA A 124 4.68 6.54 3.59
N GLU A 125 4.34 5.57 2.75
CA GLU A 125 4.65 5.59 1.31
C GLU A 125 3.99 6.79 0.61
N ILE A 126 2.69 7.02 0.87
CA ILE A 126 1.96 8.13 0.23
C ILE A 126 2.50 9.50 0.64
N ALA A 127 3.00 9.64 1.87
CA ALA A 127 3.63 10.87 2.31
C ALA A 127 5.07 11.01 1.80
N ILE A 128 5.90 9.96 1.90
CA ILE A 128 7.34 10.05 1.62
C ILE A 128 7.63 10.13 0.13
N ILE A 129 6.93 9.35 -0.71
CA ILE A 129 7.20 9.26 -2.15
C ILE A 129 7.19 10.64 -2.84
N PRO A 130 6.15 11.48 -2.67
CA PRO A 130 6.14 12.81 -3.28
C PRO A 130 7.16 13.76 -2.63
N LEU A 131 7.35 13.67 -1.31
CA LEU A 131 8.30 14.51 -0.58
C LEU A 131 9.76 14.29 -0.98
N ILE A 132 10.13 13.10 -1.48
CA ILE A 132 11.46 12.87 -2.06
C ILE A 132 11.77 13.89 -3.16
N PHE A 133 10.77 14.29 -3.95
CA PHE A 133 10.93 15.23 -5.07
C PHE A 133 10.30 16.61 -4.79
N ASN A 134 10.02 16.93 -3.52
CA ASN A 134 9.39 18.18 -3.09
C ASN A 134 7.98 18.42 -3.70
N LEU A 135 7.24 17.34 -3.96
CA LEU A 135 5.90 17.38 -4.56
C LEU A 135 4.83 17.54 -3.46
N TYR A 136 4.80 18.72 -2.86
CA TYR A 136 4.01 19.00 -1.66
C TYR A 136 2.49 18.91 -1.89
N TYR A 137 2.00 19.27 -3.08
CA TYR A 137 0.57 19.22 -3.36
C TYR A 137 0.09 17.77 -3.38
N THR A 138 0.80 16.89 -4.10
CA THR A 138 0.52 15.46 -4.11
C THR A 138 0.67 14.85 -2.72
N ALA A 139 1.73 15.21 -1.97
CA ALA A 139 1.93 14.71 -0.60
C ALA A 139 0.73 15.02 0.30
N ILE A 140 0.28 16.27 0.34
CA ILE A 140 -0.79 16.71 1.24
C ILE A 140 -2.14 16.12 0.80
N ILE A 141 -2.51 16.31 -0.47
CA ILE A 141 -3.82 15.88 -0.98
C ILE A 141 -3.99 14.38 -0.82
N PHE A 142 -3.00 13.58 -1.23
CA PHE A 142 -3.13 12.13 -1.15
C PHE A 142 -2.97 11.58 0.25
N SER A 143 -2.22 12.24 1.14
CA SER A 143 -2.22 11.86 2.56
C SER A 143 -3.61 11.99 3.18
N ILE A 144 -4.33 13.08 2.88
CA ILE A 144 -5.70 13.29 3.36
C ILE A 144 -6.66 12.26 2.74
N LEU A 145 -6.64 12.10 1.41
CA LEU A 145 -7.50 11.14 0.71
C LEU A 145 -7.24 9.70 1.20
N ASN A 146 -5.97 9.34 1.39
CA ASN A 146 -5.59 8.02 1.89
C ASN A 146 -6.07 7.80 3.33
N ALA A 147 -5.97 8.81 4.20
CA ALA A 147 -6.49 8.72 5.57
C ALA A 147 -8.01 8.43 5.58
N LEU A 148 -8.78 9.10 4.73
CA LEU A 148 -10.23 8.86 4.60
C LEU A 148 -10.55 7.44 4.12
N VAL A 149 -9.83 6.96 3.10
CA VAL A 149 -10.03 5.62 2.54
C VAL A 149 -9.60 4.52 3.52
N LEU A 150 -8.48 4.70 4.22
CA LEU A 150 -8.01 3.77 5.24
C LEU A 150 -8.95 3.71 6.44
N TYR A 151 -9.53 4.83 6.85
CA TYR A 151 -10.52 4.85 7.93
C TYR A 151 -11.71 3.93 7.63
N ILE A 152 -12.26 4.01 6.41
CA ILE A 152 -13.35 3.12 5.96
C ILE A 152 -12.87 1.67 5.95
N ARG A 153 -11.67 1.43 5.40
CA ARG A 153 -11.12 0.09 5.22
C ARG A 153 -10.84 -0.63 6.56
N VAL A 154 -10.20 0.05 7.50
CA VAL A 154 -9.90 -0.49 8.84
C VAL A 154 -11.20 -0.83 9.57
N ARG A 155 -12.24 -0.01 9.42
CA ARG A 155 -13.55 -0.29 10.02
C ARG A 155 -14.19 -1.55 9.46
N GLU A 156 -14.12 -1.75 8.14
CA GLU A 156 -14.66 -2.96 7.49
C GLU A 156 -13.82 -4.22 7.80
N GLU A 157 -12.50 -4.10 7.87
CA GLU A 157 -11.62 -5.21 8.27
C GLU A 157 -11.88 -5.64 9.73
N ASN A 158 -11.99 -4.68 10.64
CA ASN A 158 -12.29 -4.97 12.05
C ASN A 158 -13.66 -5.67 12.21
N LYS A 159 -14.67 -5.27 11.43
CA LYS A 159 -15.96 -5.97 11.39
C LYS A 159 -15.81 -7.41 10.89
N ALA A 160 -15.05 -7.61 9.81
CA ALA A 160 -14.80 -8.94 9.26
C ALA A 160 -14.06 -9.85 10.25
N LEU A 161 -13.11 -9.29 11.02
CA LEU A 161 -12.34 -9.99 12.05
C LEU A 161 -13.15 -10.28 13.33
N SER A 162 -14.20 -9.51 13.62
CA SER A 162 -15.08 -9.73 14.78
C SER A 162 -16.24 -10.70 14.55
N LEU A 163 -16.53 -11.03 13.29
CA LEU A 163 -17.38 -12.16 12.92
C LEU A 163 -16.61 -13.47 13.13
#